data_AF-B7Q399-F1
#
_entry.id   AF-B7Q399-F1
#
_cell.length_a   1.000
_cell.length_b   1.000
_cell.length_c   1.000
_cell.angle_alpha   90.00
_cell.angle_beta   90.00
_cell.angle_gamma   90.00
#
_symmetry.space_group_name_H-M   'P 1'
#
loop_
_entity.id
_entity.type
_entity.pdbx_description
1 polymer ?
#
loop_
_entity_poly.entity_id
_entity_poly.type
_entity_poly.pdbx_seq_one_letter_code
_entity_poly.pdbx_strand_id
1 'polypeptide(L)'
;MFRNRKCWISLVNSACPRCRTTVISTRQKSVPSKDNPSSIVKPIAKTGHYVVSKLKFLLEGYDMILKKFPVAYRLHQVFLIGTRDLYQDIREYMRISQELRYGKSVRELSRKELELYFQIPRDIIKVAPVLFVIALPATNFFMFPLIYLFPKQLLTWHFWSLEQRVDFSVATQRKKVSNYLPVLRYMQANVPKGEEGQKLLRIFHKLGSGTHPTVEDILDAKQYFIAKPLALSKLSRKHLSSLCRIHGKSTFFLGRRSRLWRHGGFVHEMDLAMAREGIDQMDVAELRWACFLRGLNPMGLSKKDLIAWLQDWIKISSSIDSQSMSLLLHCPILLAYNQPSNWILIH
;
A
#
# COMPACT_ATOMS: atom_id res chain seq x y z
N MET A 1 -63.52 -63.45 -18.75
CA MET A 1 -62.95 -64.43 -19.69
C MET A 1 -61.44 -64.51 -19.48
N PHE A 2 -60.87 -65.66 -19.81
CA PHE A 2 -59.68 -66.29 -19.24
C PHE A 2 -58.30 -65.75 -19.70
N ARG A 3 -57.29 -66.09 -18.86
CA ARG A 3 -55.89 -66.53 -19.16
C ARG A 3 -54.83 -65.46 -19.47
N ASN A 4 -53.80 -65.34 -18.61
CA ASN A 4 -52.48 -66.06 -18.63
C ASN A 4 -51.61 -65.66 -19.83
N ARG A 5 -50.30 -65.43 -19.81
CA ARG A 5 -49.12 -65.48 -18.89
C ARG A 5 -47.91 -65.69 -19.85
N LYS A 6 -46.70 -65.34 -19.40
CA LYS A 6 -45.33 -65.67 -19.93
C LYS A 6 -44.76 -64.62 -20.90
N CYS A 7 -43.72 -63.84 -20.59
CA CYS A 7 -42.42 -64.04 -19.91
C CYS A 7 -41.35 -64.74 -20.79
N TRP A 8 -40.34 -63.95 -21.19
CA TRP A 8 -38.95 -64.29 -21.55
C TRP A 8 -38.13 -63.15 -20.88
N ILE A 9 -37.41 -63.30 -19.76
CA ILE A 9 -36.08 -63.93 -19.54
C ILE A 9 -35.08 -63.50 -20.63
N SER A 10 -33.95 -62.81 -20.42
CA SER A 10 -33.01 -62.57 -19.31
C SER A 10 -32.26 -61.25 -19.62
N LEU A 11 -31.70 -60.47 -18.68
CA LEU A 11 -30.44 -60.72 -17.97
C LEU A 11 -30.41 -59.76 -16.74
N VAL A 12 -30.34 -60.30 -15.52
CA VAL A 12 -29.13 -60.46 -14.68
C VAL A 12 -28.73 -59.18 -13.91
N ASN A 13 -28.92 -59.32 -12.60
CA ASN A 13 -28.20 -58.73 -11.45
C ASN A 13 -28.53 -57.33 -10.92
N SER A 14 -29.55 -57.33 -10.04
CA SER A 14 -29.45 -57.02 -8.60
C SER A 14 -28.28 -56.19 -8.04
N ALA A 15 -28.66 -55.06 -7.42
CA ALA A 15 -28.30 -54.58 -6.07
C ALA A 15 -26.81 -54.40 -5.69
N CYS A 16 -26.36 -53.15 -5.43
CA CYS A 16 -26.44 -52.44 -4.13
C CYS A 16 -25.66 -51.10 -4.21
N PRO A 17 -25.83 -50.18 -3.24
CA PRO A 17 -25.53 -48.74 -3.38
C PRO A 17 -24.10 -48.36 -2.95
N ARG A 18 -23.73 -47.11 -3.24
CA ARG A 18 -22.62 -46.33 -2.64
C ARG A 18 -21.27 -46.46 -3.35
N CYS A 19 -20.97 -45.48 -4.20
CA CYS A 19 -19.64 -44.85 -4.29
C CYS A 19 -19.79 -43.46 -4.91
N ARG A 20 -19.78 -42.45 -4.03
CA ARG A 20 -19.76 -41.04 -4.39
C ARG A 20 -18.32 -40.68 -4.72
N THR A 21 -17.95 -40.73 -5.99
CA THR A 21 -16.63 -40.27 -6.45
C THR A 21 -16.70 -38.76 -6.64
N THR A 22 -16.34 -38.02 -5.60
CA THR A 22 -16.03 -36.59 -5.67
C THR A 22 -14.82 -36.38 -6.57
N VAL A 23 -15.06 -35.99 -7.82
CA VAL A 23 -14.04 -35.37 -8.66
C VAL A 23 -13.76 -34.00 -8.05
N ILE A 24 -12.64 -33.90 -7.34
CA ILE A 24 -12.08 -32.64 -6.85
C ILE A 24 -11.66 -31.86 -8.10
N SER A 25 -12.56 -31.01 -8.60
CA SER A 25 -12.21 -29.99 -9.57
C SER A 25 -11.24 -29.02 -8.90
N THR A 26 -9.97 -29.13 -9.28
CA THR A 26 -8.94 -28.13 -9.01
C THR A 26 -9.39 -26.81 -9.62
N ARG A 27 -10.02 -25.98 -8.80
CA ARG A 27 -10.40 -24.61 -9.14
C ARG A 27 -9.12 -23.82 -9.39
N GLN A 28 -8.71 -23.72 -10.65
CA GLN A 28 -7.68 -22.79 -11.10
C GLN A 28 -8.03 -21.40 -10.54
N LYS A 29 -7.10 -20.80 -9.78
CA LYS A 29 -7.20 -19.43 -9.31
C LYS A 29 -7.21 -18.51 -10.53
N SER A 30 -8.40 -18.08 -10.94
CA SER A 30 -8.56 -17.08 -11.99
C SER A 30 -7.99 -15.75 -11.49
N VAL A 31 -6.93 -15.28 -12.14
CA VAL A 31 -6.50 -13.89 -12.07
C VAL A 31 -7.73 -13.00 -12.36
N PRO A 32 -8.05 -12.01 -11.52
CA PRO A 32 -9.24 -11.18 -11.74
C PRO A 32 -9.16 -10.47 -13.10
N SER A 33 -10.25 -10.54 -13.88
CA SER A 33 -10.34 -10.04 -15.26
C SER A 33 -9.99 -8.55 -15.38
N LYS A 34 -9.42 -8.17 -16.53
CA LYS A 34 -9.02 -6.78 -16.86
C LYS A 34 -10.19 -5.79 -16.88
N ASP A 35 -11.43 -6.28 -16.95
CA ASP A 35 -12.62 -5.49 -17.30
C ASP A 35 -13.34 -4.81 -16.13
N ASN A 36 -12.87 -4.98 -14.88
CA ASN A 36 -13.34 -4.15 -13.77
C ASN A 36 -12.39 -2.96 -13.62
N PRO A 37 -12.71 -1.76 -14.18
CA PRO A 37 -11.89 -0.58 -13.98
C PRO A 37 -11.81 -0.31 -12.48
N SER A 38 -10.59 -0.22 -11.94
CA SER A 38 -10.43 0.00 -10.51
C SER A 38 -10.98 1.40 -10.16
N SER A 39 -12.12 1.42 -9.46
CA SER A 39 -12.79 2.65 -9.01
C SER A 39 -11.97 3.49 -8.01
N ILE A 40 -10.80 2.98 -7.64
CA ILE A 40 -9.89 3.49 -6.63
C ILE A 40 -9.10 4.70 -7.17
N VAL A 41 -8.76 4.71 -8.47
CA VAL A 41 -7.89 5.73 -9.05
C VAL A 41 -8.69 6.59 -10.01
N LYS A 42 -8.69 7.89 -9.77
CA LYS A 42 -9.33 8.86 -10.65
C LYS A 42 -8.25 9.68 -11.36
N PRO A 43 -8.47 10.05 -12.63
CA PRO A 43 -7.62 11.01 -13.29
C PRO A 43 -7.64 12.35 -12.55
N ILE A 44 -6.60 13.15 -12.73
CA ILE A 44 -6.49 14.49 -12.14
C ILE A 44 -7.70 15.33 -12.58
N ALA A 45 -8.23 16.16 -11.68
CA ALA A 45 -9.27 17.14 -12.02
C ALA A 45 -8.72 18.26 -12.93
N LYS A 46 -9.60 18.98 -13.65
CA LYS A 46 -9.18 20.11 -14.50
C LYS A 46 -8.43 21.20 -13.71
N THR A 47 -8.91 21.52 -12.51
CA THR A 47 -8.25 22.48 -11.60
C THR A 47 -6.87 22.00 -11.14
N GLY A 48 -6.73 20.69 -10.86
CA GLY A 48 -5.45 20.08 -10.53
C GLY A 48 -4.43 20.21 -11.66
N HIS A 49 -4.86 19.98 -12.91
CA HIS A 49 -3.98 20.19 -14.08
C HIS A 49 -3.45 21.61 -14.18
N TYR A 50 -4.28 22.62 -13.92
CA TYR A 50 -3.86 24.01 -13.95
C TYR A 50 -2.78 24.30 -12.90
N VAL A 51 -2.97 23.87 -11.65
CA VAL A 51 -1.99 24.07 -10.57
C VAL A 51 -0.67 23.38 -10.90
N VAL A 52 -0.72 22.13 -11.37
CA VAL A 52 0.47 21.36 -11.73
C VAL A 52 1.19 22.00 -12.92
N SER A 53 0.44 22.50 -13.91
CA SER A 53 1.01 23.23 -15.06
C SER A 53 1.69 24.53 -14.63
N LYS A 54 1.10 25.29 -13.70
CA LYS A 54 1.74 26.51 -13.15
C LYS A 54 3.01 26.20 -12.37
N LEU A 55 3.02 25.15 -11.57
CA LEU A 55 4.22 24.71 -10.87
C LEU A 55 5.31 24.25 -11.86
N LYS A 56 4.94 23.52 -12.91
CA LYS A 56 5.87 23.12 -13.98
C LYS A 56 6.54 24.33 -14.61
N PHE A 57 5.77 25.36 -14.95
CA PHE A 57 6.29 26.61 -15.51
C PHE A 57 7.23 27.34 -14.53
N LEU A 58 6.91 27.35 -13.23
CA LEU A 58 7.80 27.90 -12.20
C LEU A 58 9.15 27.15 -12.17
N LEU A 59 9.11 25.82 -12.26
CA LEU A 59 10.32 24.98 -12.25
C LEU A 59 11.21 25.19 -13.47
N GLU A 60 10.64 25.45 -14.65
CA GLU A 60 11.40 25.74 -15.88
C GLU A 60 12.27 27.00 -15.78
N GLY A 61 11.79 28.04 -15.06
CA GLY A 61 12.53 29.28 -14.85
C GLY A 61 13.43 29.27 -13.60
N TYR A 62 13.44 28.17 -12.84
CA TYR A 62 14.00 28.16 -11.49
C TYR A 62 15.53 28.23 -11.47
N ASP A 63 16.19 27.62 -12.46
CA ASP A 63 17.65 27.68 -12.62
C ASP A 63 18.16 29.13 -12.74
N MET A 64 17.38 29.99 -13.41
CA MET A 64 17.71 31.42 -13.57
C MET A 64 17.57 32.20 -12.27
N ILE A 65 16.59 31.84 -11.43
CA ILE A 65 16.37 32.46 -10.12
C ILE A 65 17.52 32.13 -9.18
N LEU A 66 17.94 30.86 -9.16
CA LEU A 66 19.02 30.39 -8.30
C LEU A 66 20.39 30.97 -8.68
N LYS A 67 20.67 31.17 -9.98
CA LYS A 67 21.91 31.83 -10.44
C LYS A 67 22.11 33.25 -9.88
N LYS A 68 21.04 33.94 -9.46
CA LYS A 68 21.11 35.31 -8.90
C LYS A 68 21.63 35.36 -7.47
N PHE A 69 21.73 34.23 -6.77
CA PHE A 69 22.08 34.19 -5.34
C PHE A 69 23.13 33.10 -5.05
N PRO A 70 24.43 33.44 -5.06
CA PRO A 70 25.51 32.48 -4.82
C PRO A 70 25.69 32.23 -3.31
N VAL A 71 24.71 31.59 -2.67
CA VAL A 71 24.83 31.18 -1.26
C VAL A 71 24.86 29.66 -1.18
N ALA A 72 25.96 29.14 -0.60
CA ALA A 72 26.25 27.72 -0.36
C ALA A 72 26.17 26.81 -1.61
N TYR A 73 27.26 26.75 -2.38
CA TYR A 73 27.40 25.92 -3.60
C TYR A 73 26.84 24.49 -3.43
N ARG A 74 27.10 23.82 -2.29
CA ARG A 74 26.61 22.47 -2.02
C ARG A 74 25.09 22.38 -1.91
N LEU A 75 24.45 23.31 -1.18
CA LEU A 75 22.99 23.32 -0.99
C LEU A 75 22.29 23.66 -2.31
N HIS A 76 22.87 24.58 -3.07
CA HIS A 76 22.40 24.96 -4.40
C HIS A 76 22.43 23.78 -5.38
N GLN A 77 23.51 23.01 -5.42
CA GLN A 77 23.60 21.83 -6.30
C GLN A 77 22.54 20.76 -5.96
N VAL A 78 22.36 20.47 -4.67
CA VAL A 78 21.31 19.55 -4.21
C VAL A 78 19.92 20.06 -4.64
N PHE A 79 19.71 21.36 -4.57
CA PHE A 79 18.44 21.96 -4.95
C PHE A 79 18.18 21.87 -6.46
N LEU A 80 19.18 22.20 -7.30
CA LEU A 80 19.08 22.11 -8.76
C LEU A 80 18.77 20.69 -9.23
N ILE A 81 19.49 19.71 -8.68
CA ILE A 81 19.25 18.29 -8.98
C ILE A 81 17.82 17.92 -8.55
N GLY A 82 17.44 18.26 -7.32
CA GLY A 82 16.10 17.97 -6.80
C GLY A 82 14.97 18.63 -7.58
N THR A 83 15.14 19.87 -8.07
CA THR A 83 14.14 20.53 -8.94
C THR A 83 14.04 19.87 -10.30
N ARG A 84 15.16 19.44 -10.87
CA ARG A 84 15.19 18.72 -12.15
C ARG A 84 14.49 17.38 -12.05
N ASP A 85 14.79 16.60 -11.01
CA ASP A 85 14.16 15.30 -10.76
C ASP A 85 12.65 15.47 -10.54
N LEU A 86 12.25 16.43 -9.69
CA LEU A 86 10.84 16.76 -9.46
C LEU A 86 10.12 17.18 -10.75
N TYR A 87 10.78 17.97 -11.60
CA TYR A 87 10.21 18.39 -12.89
C TYR A 87 9.96 17.18 -13.81
N GLN A 88 10.91 16.24 -13.88
CA GLN A 88 10.76 15.02 -14.68
C GLN A 88 9.58 14.18 -14.19
N ASP A 89 9.46 13.98 -12.88
CA ASP A 89 8.36 13.21 -12.31
C ASP A 89 7.01 13.91 -12.44
N ILE A 90 6.95 15.25 -12.35
CA ILE A 90 5.73 16.02 -12.63
C ILE A 90 5.30 15.84 -14.09
N ARG A 91 6.25 15.88 -15.03
CA ARG A 91 5.96 15.67 -16.46
C ARG A 91 5.39 14.27 -16.67
N GLU A 92 5.98 13.27 -16.04
CA GLU A 92 5.56 11.88 -16.17
C GLU A 92 4.19 11.63 -15.53
N TYR A 93 3.95 12.19 -14.36
CA TYR A 93 2.64 12.19 -13.70
C TYR A 93 1.54 12.78 -14.60
N MET A 94 1.85 13.88 -15.31
CA MET A 94 0.92 14.50 -16.26
C MET A 94 0.67 13.61 -17.49
N ARG A 95 1.69 12.94 -18.02
CA ARG A 95 1.56 11.95 -19.09
C ARG A 95 0.62 10.82 -18.68
N ILE A 96 0.89 10.18 -17.54
CA ILE A 96 0.08 9.08 -17.00
C ILE A 96 -1.36 9.54 -16.75
N SER A 97 -1.56 10.73 -16.18
CA SER A 97 -2.92 11.26 -15.98
C SER A 97 -3.66 11.47 -17.29
N GLN A 98 -2.98 11.86 -18.36
CA GLN A 98 -3.60 12.02 -19.66
C GLN A 98 -4.00 10.67 -20.26
N GLU A 99 -3.14 9.64 -20.14
CA GLU A 99 -3.48 8.28 -20.57
C GLU A 99 -4.69 7.70 -19.82
N LEU A 100 -4.75 7.89 -18.49
CA LEU A 100 -5.90 7.49 -17.69
C LEU A 100 -7.20 8.22 -18.10
N ARG A 101 -7.10 9.48 -18.54
CA ARG A 101 -8.26 10.23 -19.07
C ARG A 101 -8.74 9.71 -20.42
N TYR A 102 -7.82 9.22 -21.25
CA TYR A 102 -8.14 8.59 -22.53
C TYR A 102 -8.64 7.15 -22.38
N GLY A 103 -8.77 6.64 -21.16
CA GLY A 103 -9.39 5.34 -20.88
C GLY A 103 -8.40 4.20 -20.63
N LYS A 104 -7.08 4.47 -20.55
CA LYS A 104 -6.10 3.47 -20.13
C LYS A 104 -6.46 2.94 -18.74
N SER A 105 -6.44 1.63 -18.55
CA SER A 105 -6.76 1.03 -17.25
C SER A 105 -5.59 1.19 -16.27
N VAL A 106 -5.90 1.42 -15.00
CA VAL A 106 -4.91 1.47 -13.91
C VAL A 106 -4.08 0.18 -13.85
N ARG A 107 -4.70 -0.96 -14.19
CA ARG A 107 -4.05 -2.27 -14.18
C ARG A 107 -3.05 -2.47 -15.31
N GLU A 108 -3.06 -1.60 -16.31
CA GLU A 108 -2.09 -1.61 -17.42
C GLU A 108 -0.85 -0.77 -17.11
N LEU A 109 -0.90 0.04 -16.06
CA LEU A 109 0.26 0.80 -15.61
C LEU A 109 1.28 -0.15 -15.01
N SER A 110 2.55 0.15 -15.27
CA SER A 110 3.67 -0.45 -14.57
C SER A 110 3.65 -0.04 -13.10
N ARG A 111 4.32 -0.83 -12.27
CA ARG A 111 4.56 -0.56 -10.85
C ARG A 111 5.18 0.82 -10.63
N LYS A 112 6.16 1.21 -11.45
CA LYS A 112 6.84 2.51 -11.33
C LYS A 112 5.92 3.67 -11.68
N GLU A 113 5.15 3.54 -12.77
CA GLU A 113 4.13 4.54 -13.13
C GLU A 113 3.06 4.68 -12.03
N LEU A 114 2.60 3.56 -11.46
CA LEU A 114 1.67 3.58 -10.33
C LEU A 114 2.28 4.27 -9.11
N GLU A 115 3.48 3.87 -8.71
CA GLU A 115 4.18 4.46 -7.57
C GLU A 115 4.29 5.98 -7.72
N LEU A 116 4.82 6.43 -8.86
CA LEU A 116 4.96 7.84 -9.21
C LEU A 116 3.60 8.55 -9.16
N TYR A 117 2.58 7.99 -9.82
CA TYR A 117 1.25 8.60 -9.90
C TYR A 117 0.62 8.86 -8.53
N PHE A 118 0.84 7.98 -7.55
CA PHE A 118 0.28 8.12 -6.21
C PHE A 118 1.13 8.96 -5.24
N GLN A 119 2.44 9.09 -5.50
CA GLN A 119 3.35 9.87 -4.66
C GLN A 119 3.36 11.35 -5.03
N ILE A 120 3.53 11.66 -6.32
CA ILE A 120 3.76 13.02 -6.83
C ILE A 120 2.70 14.05 -6.41
N PRO A 121 1.39 13.76 -6.35
CA PRO A 121 0.42 14.73 -5.86
C PRO A 121 0.72 15.22 -4.43
N ARG A 122 1.22 14.32 -3.56
CA ARG A 122 1.56 14.67 -2.17
C ARG A 122 2.85 15.46 -2.10
N ASP A 123 3.82 15.11 -2.94
CA ASP A 123 5.09 15.80 -3.03
C ASP A 123 4.91 17.24 -3.54
N ILE A 124 4.09 17.43 -4.58
CA ILE A 124 3.69 18.75 -5.09
C ILE A 124 3.07 19.60 -3.99
N ILE A 125 2.05 19.10 -3.29
CA ILE A 125 1.36 19.85 -2.23
C ILE A 125 2.33 20.26 -1.12
N LYS A 126 3.31 19.41 -0.82
CA LYS A 126 4.31 19.66 0.22
C LYS A 126 5.35 20.70 -0.20
N VAL A 127 5.88 20.59 -1.42
CA VAL A 127 7.04 21.38 -1.86
C VAL A 127 6.67 22.67 -2.56
N ALA A 128 5.49 22.76 -3.19
CA ALA A 128 5.06 23.94 -3.94
C ALA A 128 5.08 25.25 -3.10
N PRO A 129 4.61 25.27 -1.84
CA PRO A 129 4.69 26.48 -1.02
C PRO A 129 6.14 26.93 -0.78
N VAL A 130 7.03 25.97 -0.56
CA VAL A 130 8.46 26.24 -0.32
C VAL A 130 9.11 26.81 -1.57
N LEU A 131 8.89 26.20 -2.73
CA LEU A 131 9.40 26.69 -4.02
C LEU A 131 8.87 28.08 -4.36
N PHE A 132 7.58 28.33 -4.09
CA PHE A 132 6.97 29.64 -4.33
C PHE A 132 7.61 30.73 -3.48
N VAL A 133 7.87 30.46 -2.20
CA VAL A 133 8.51 31.45 -1.31
C VAL A 133 9.96 31.70 -1.73
N ILE A 134 10.73 30.67 -2.07
CA ILE A 134 12.14 30.79 -2.51
C ILE A 134 12.24 31.53 -3.86
N ALA A 135 11.22 31.48 -4.70
CA ALA A 135 11.20 32.20 -5.96
C ALA A 135 11.15 33.73 -5.78
N LEU A 136 10.72 34.23 -4.62
CA LEU A 136 10.67 35.66 -4.32
C LEU A 136 12.08 36.21 -4.01
N PRO A 137 12.41 37.44 -4.46
CA PRO A 137 13.68 38.08 -4.10
C PRO A 137 13.84 38.21 -2.57
N ALA A 138 15.08 38.10 -2.08
CA ALA A 138 15.48 38.23 -0.68
C ALA A 138 14.92 37.19 0.33
N THR A 139 14.01 36.29 -0.06
CA THR A 139 13.51 35.24 0.86
C THR A 139 14.51 34.11 1.10
N ASN A 140 15.41 33.90 0.14
CA ASN A 140 16.45 32.88 0.16
C ASN A 140 17.34 32.94 1.41
N PHE A 141 17.61 34.13 1.92
CA PHE A 141 18.47 34.35 3.09
C PHE A 141 17.95 33.67 4.36
N PHE A 142 16.62 33.59 4.54
CA PHE A 142 16.02 32.87 5.67
C PHE A 142 15.54 31.47 5.29
N MET A 143 15.10 31.25 4.04
CA MET A 143 14.60 29.95 3.60
C MET A 143 15.69 28.89 3.55
N PHE A 144 16.90 29.20 3.06
CA PHE A 144 17.97 28.20 2.99
C PHE A 144 18.43 27.69 4.36
N PRO A 145 18.64 28.54 5.38
CA PRO A 145 18.86 28.08 6.75
C PRO A 145 17.73 27.19 7.28
N LEU A 146 16.46 27.56 7.05
CA LEU A 146 15.31 26.75 7.47
C LEU A 146 15.28 25.39 6.78
N ILE A 147 15.59 25.33 5.48
CA ILE A 147 15.67 24.10 4.71
C ILE A 147 16.80 23.21 5.22
N TYR A 148 17.95 23.79 5.56
CA TYR A 148 19.08 23.06 6.12
C TYR A 148 18.74 22.45 7.49
N LEU A 149 18.02 23.19 8.34
CA LEU A 149 17.62 22.73 9.67
C LEU A 149 16.43 21.75 9.65
N PHE A 150 15.49 21.93 8.71
CA PHE A 150 14.24 21.15 8.63
C PHE A 150 13.99 20.52 7.24
N PRO A 151 14.95 19.76 6.68
CA PRO A 151 14.84 19.23 5.31
C PRO A 151 13.68 18.24 5.18
N LYS A 152 13.38 17.46 6.22
CA LYS A 152 12.29 16.48 6.19
C LYS A 152 10.91 17.13 6.12
N GLN A 153 10.73 18.31 6.72
CA GLN A 153 9.45 19.01 6.81
C GLN A 153 9.20 19.82 5.54
N LEU A 154 10.23 20.52 5.05
CA LEU A 154 10.11 21.47 3.94
C LEU A 154 10.31 20.84 2.56
N LEU A 155 11.14 19.80 2.46
CA LEU A 155 11.49 19.19 1.17
C LEU A 155 10.89 17.80 0.98
N THR A 156 10.89 17.34 -0.26
CA THR A 156 10.53 15.97 -0.66
C THR A 156 11.77 15.12 -0.91
N TRP A 157 11.60 13.82 -1.13
CA TRP A 157 12.69 12.87 -1.35
C TRP A 157 13.63 13.26 -2.51
N HIS A 158 13.14 13.94 -3.54
CA HIS A 158 13.94 14.51 -4.64
C HIS A 158 15.14 15.34 -4.16
N PHE A 159 15.01 16.06 -3.04
CA PHE A 159 16.03 16.99 -2.54
C PHE A 159 16.88 16.42 -1.40
N TRP A 160 16.64 15.18 -1.00
CA TRP A 160 17.34 14.56 0.12
C TRP A 160 18.54 13.76 -0.38
N SER A 161 19.64 13.80 0.38
CA SER A 161 20.77 12.90 0.16
C SER A 161 20.34 11.44 0.35
N LEU A 162 21.14 10.49 -0.17
CA LEU A 162 20.85 9.07 -0.02
C LEU A 162 20.73 8.65 1.46
N GLU A 163 21.63 9.17 2.30
CA GLU A 163 21.62 8.96 3.76
C GLU A 163 20.33 9.50 4.38
N GLN A 164 19.96 10.75 4.08
CA GLN A 164 18.72 11.36 4.56
C GLN A 164 17.48 10.56 4.14
N ARG A 165 17.45 10.02 2.92
CA ARG A 165 16.34 9.18 2.44
C ARG A 165 16.19 7.93 3.32
N VAL A 166 17.30 7.28 3.68
CA VAL A 166 17.30 6.11 4.57
C VAL A 166 16.85 6.52 5.96
N ASP A 167 17.49 7.51 6.58
CA ASP A 167 17.20 7.95 7.93
C ASP A 167 15.76 8.44 8.10
N PHE A 168 15.26 9.23 7.15
CA PHE A 168 13.89 9.73 7.20
C PHE A 168 12.87 8.62 6.98
N SER A 169 13.19 7.60 6.19
CA SER A 169 12.34 6.41 6.01
C SER A 169 12.28 5.60 7.29
N VAL A 170 13.42 5.31 7.92
CA VAL A 170 13.52 4.61 9.21
C VAL A 170 12.79 5.39 10.30
N ALA A 171 13.00 6.71 10.41
CA ALA A 171 12.32 7.55 11.39
C ALA A 171 10.80 7.60 11.15
N THR A 172 10.35 7.53 9.90
CA THR A 172 8.91 7.45 9.58
C THR A 172 8.35 6.08 9.95
N GLN A 173 9.10 5.01 9.68
CA GLN A 173 8.74 3.65 10.05
C GLN A 173 8.65 3.50 11.57
N ARG A 174 9.58 4.07 12.34
CA ARG A 174 9.53 4.12 13.80
C ARG A 174 8.21 4.71 14.33
N LYS A 175 7.75 5.82 13.73
CA LYS A 175 6.45 6.43 14.06
C LYS A 175 5.25 5.55 13.69
N LYS A 176 5.34 4.77 12.61
CA LYS A 176 4.28 3.81 12.23
C LYS A 176 4.22 2.66 13.23
N VAL A 177 5.38 2.06 13.52
CA VAL A 177 5.54 0.89 14.38
C VAL A 177 5.12 1.19 15.83
N SER A 178 5.38 2.38 16.35
CA SER A 178 4.91 2.77 17.69
C SER A 178 3.38 2.79 17.84
N ASN A 179 2.64 2.81 16.72
CA ASN A 179 1.18 2.74 16.71
C ASN A 179 0.64 1.32 16.49
N TYR A 180 1.50 0.29 16.40
CA TYR A 180 1.06 -1.08 16.13
C TYR A 180 0.33 -1.70 17.33
N LEU A 181 0.90 -1.58 18.53
CA LEU A 181 0.29 -2.10 19.75
C LEU A 181 -1.13 -1.55 19.98
N PRO A 182 -1.40 -0.22 19.85
CA PRO A 182 -2.76 0.29 19.90
C PRO A 182 -3.73 -0.36 18.91
N VAL A 183 -3.32 -0.60 17.67
CA VAL A 183 -4.16 -1.29 16.67
C VAL A 183 -4.43 -2.72 17.10
N LEU A 184 -3.39 -3.47 17.52
CA LEU A 184 -3.53 -4.83 18.02
C LEU A 184 -4.51 -4.92 19.20
N ARG A 185 -4.41 -3.99 20.17
CA ARG A 185 -5.33 -3.92 21.31
C ARG A 185 -6.76 -3.66 20.87
N TYR A 186 -6.99 -2.79 19.89
CA TYR A 186 -8.33 -2.59 19.34
C TYR A 186 -8.84 -3.82 18.59
N MET A 187 -7.99 -4.56 17.89
CA MET A 187 -8.39 -5.82 17.26
C MET A 187 -8.78 -6.88 18.30
N GLN A 188 -7.97 -7.06 19.36
CA GLN A 188 -8.22 -7.98 20.47
C GLN A 188 -9.53 -7.65 21.22
N ALA A 189 -9.79 -6.38 21.50
CA ALA A 189 -10.99 -5.94 22.21
C ALA A 189 -12.30 -6.16 21.42
N ASN A 190 -12.21 -6.33 20.11
CA ASN A 190 -13.38 -6.51 19.23
C ASN A 190 -13.63 -7.98 18.86
N VAL A 191 -12.90 -8.93 19.43
CA VAL A 191 -13.11 -10.36 19.16
C VAL A 191 -14.52 -10.79 19.57
N PRO A 192 -15.28 -11.48 18.70
CA PRO A 192 -16.59 -12.02 19.06
C PRO A 192 -16.47 -13.03 20.21
N LYS A 193 -17.48 -13.09 21.08
CA LYS A 193 -17.52 -14.11 22.13
C LYS A 193 -17.94 -15.47 21.56
N GLY A 194 -17.55 -16.56 22.21
CA GLY A 194 -17.92 -17.92 21.81
C GLY A 194 -17.09 -18.49 20.67
N GLU A 195 -17.60 -19.51 20.00
CA GLU A 195 -16.88 -20.25 18.94
C GLU A 195 -16.52 -19.37 17.74
N GLU A 196 -17.36 -18.38 17.41
CA GLU A 196 -17.09 -17.45 16.31
C GLU A 196 -15.79 -16.67 16.50
N GLY A 197 -15.34 -16.43 17.74
CA GLY A 197 -14.10 -15.71 18.03
C GLY A 197 -12.83 -16.57 18.00
N GLN A 198 -12.96 -17.89 18.04
CA GLN A 198 -11.83 -18.82 18.22
C GLN A 198 -10.72 -18.63 17.17
N LYS A 199 -11.10 -18.41 15.90
CA LYS A 199 -10.13 -18.21 14.81
C LYS A 199 -9.28 -16.95 15.03
N LEU A 200 -9.91 -15.82 15.41
CA LEU A 200 -9.19 -14.59 15.72
C LEU A 200 -8.35 -14.71 16.99
N LEU A 201 -8.86 -15.41 18.02
CA LEU A 201 -8.10 -15.66 19.25
C LEU A 201 -6.81 -16.44 18.98
N ARG A 202 -6.85 -17.46 18.12
CA ARG A 202 -5.64 -18.21 17.72
C ARG A 202 -4.60 -17.31 17.06
N ILE A 203 -5.02 -16.42 16.16
CA ILE A 203 -4.13 -15.43 15.53
C ILE A 203 -3.51 -14.50 16.57
N PHE A 204 -4.31 -13.97 17.49
CA PHE A 204 -3.83 -13.04 18.51
C PHE A 204 -2.98 -13.73 19.59
N HIS A 205 -3.20 -15.03 19.84
CA HIS A 205 -2.34 -15.83 20.71
C HIS A 205 -0.94 -16.01 20.08
N LYS A 206 -0.86 -16.31 18.77
CA LYS A 206 0.42 -16.34 18.04
C LYS A 206 1.15 -14.99 18.17
N LEU A 207 0.45 -13.90 17.87
CA LEU A 207 1.02 -12.55 18.00
C LEU A 207 1.44 -12.22 19.44
N GLY A 208 0.69 -12.67 20.46
CA GLY A 208 1.04 -12.49 21.87
C GLY A 208 2.25 -13.33 22.30
N SER A 209 2.47 -14.50 21.70
CA SER A 209 3.61 -15.39 21.97
C SER A 209 4.91 -14.96 21.28
N GLY A 210 4.89 -13.90 20.47
CA GLY A 210 6.04 -13.45 19.69
C GLY A 210 6.16 -14.10 18.30
N THR A 211 5.20 -14.94 17.89
CA THR A 211 5.17 -15.55 16.54
C THR A 211 4.18 -14.84 15.62
N HIS A 212 4.16 -15.18 14.32
CA HIS A 212 3.19 -14.66 13.35
C HIS A 212 2.21 -15.76 12.89
N PRO A 213 0.94 -15.40 12.60
CA PRO A 213 0.04 -16.30 11.87
C PRO A 213 0.57 -16.59 10.46
N THR A 214 0.25 -17.77 9.90
CA THR A 214 0.59 -18.08 8.50
C THR A 214 -0.32 -17.33 7.54
N VAL A 215 0.02 -17.32 6.25
CA VAL A 215 -0.82 -16.74 5.21
C VAL A 215 -2.22 -17.36 5.20
N GLU A 216 -2.30 -18.68 5.39
CA GLU A 216 -3.54 -19.45 5.44
C GLU A 216 -4.39 -19.05 6.66
N ASP A 217 -3.78 -18.94 7.85
CA ASP A 217 -4.49 -18.48 9.05
C ASP A 217 -5.13 -17.10 8.83
N ILE A 218 -4.39 -16.19 8.18
CA ILE A 218 -4.86 -14.83 7.91
C ILE A 218 -6.04 -14.84 6.92
N LEU A 219 -5.95 -15.64 5.86
CA LEU A 219 -7.00 -15.76 4.85
C LEU A 219 -8.27 -16.43 5.42
N ASP A 220 -8.12 -17.39 6.32
CA ASP A 220 -9.25 -18.01 7.03
C ASP A 220 -10.01 -17.01 7.92
N ALA A 221 -9.33 -15.94 8.35
CA ALA A 221 -9.93 -14.83 9.09
C ALA A 221 -10.50 -13.72 8.19
N LYS A 222 -10.46 -13.85 6.86
CA LYS A 222 -10.92 -12.80 5.92
C LYS A 222 -12.35 -12.33 6.20
N GLN A 223 -13.25 -13.25 6.58
CA GLN A 223 -14.66 -12.94 6.84
C GLN A 223 -14.87 -11.86 7.92
N TYR A 224 -14.01 -11.82 8.95
CA TYR A 224 -14.09 -10.85 10.04
C TYR A 224 -13.78 -9.41 9.59
N PHE A 225 -13.06 -9.27 8.47
CA PHE A 225 -12.67 -7.98 7.88
C PHE A 225 -13.64 -7.50 6.79
N ILE A 226 -14.48 -8.39 6.25
CA ILE A 226 -15.59 -8.05 5.35
C ILE A 226 -16.78 -7.54 6.16
N ALA A 227 -17.12 -8.23 7.24
CA ALA A 227 -18.27 -7.97 8.08
C ALA A 227 -17.85 -7.56 9.51
N LYS A 228 -18.66 -7.89 10.52
CA LYS A 228 -18.26 -7.68 11.91
C LYS A 228 -17.14 -8.67 12.29
N PRO A 229 -16.20 -8.29 13.16
CA PRO A 229 -16.11 -7.00 13.85
C PRO A 229 -15.10 -6.01 13.23
N LEU A 230 -14.28 -6.45 12.26
CA LEU A 230 -13.13 -5.68 11.74
C LEU A 230 -13.38 -5.03 10.38
N ALA A 231 -14.61 -5.03 9.85
CA ALA A 231 -14.94 -4.22 8.67
C ALA A 231 -14.61 -2.75 8.87
N LEU A 232 -14.06 -2.13 7.82
CA LEU A 232 -13.66 -0.71 7.83
C LEU A 232 -14.81 0.23 8.22
N SER A 233 -16.05 -0.15 7.89
CA SER A 233 -17.28 0.57 8.25
C SER A 233 -17.63 0.48 9.74
N LYS A 234 -17.22 -0.61 10.42
CA LYS A 234 -17.54 -0.90 11.82
C LYS A 234 -16.46 -0.45 12.80
N LEU A 235 -15.27 -0.10 12.33
CA LEU A 235 -14.18 0.35 13.20
C LEU A 235 -14.53 1.63 13.96
N SER A 236 -14.13 1.67 15.24
CA SER A 236 -14.27 2.84 16.12
C SER A 236 -13.39 4.01 15.66
N ARG A 237 -13.69 5.23 16.12
CA ARG A 237 -12.88 6.42 15.80
C ARG A 237 -11.43 6.28 16.27
N LYS A 238 -11.19 5.68 17.44
CA LYS A 238 -9.82 5.49 17.96
C LYS A 238 -9.06 4.47 17.11
N HIS A 239 -9.70 3.35 16.77
CA HIS A 239 -9.12 2.33 15.90
C HIS A 239 -8.74 2.90 14.52
N LEU A 240 -9.64 3.63 13.86
CA LEU A 240 -9.35 4.29 12.59
C LEU A 240 -8.20 5.30 12.66
N SER A 241 -8.07 6.00 13.80
CA SER A 241 -6.98 6.96 14.00
C SER A 241 -5.64 6.25 14.08
N SER A 242 -5.54 5.18 14.87
CA SER A 242 -4.31 4.37 14.97
C SER A 242 -4.00 3.70 13.63
N LEU A 243 -5.02 3.18 12.93
CA LEU A 243 -4.86 2.59 11.60
C LEU A 243 -4.33 3.61 10.58
N CYS A 244 -4.78 4.87 10.61
CA CYS A 244 -4.18 5.92 9.78
C CYS A 244 -2.70 6.13 10.10
N ARG A 245 -2.31 6.13 11.39
CA ARG A 245 -0.92 6.37 11.82
C ARG A 245 0.03 5.26 11.38
N ILE A 246 -0.37 3.99 11.47
CA ILE A 246 0.47 2.88 11.00
C ILE A 246 0.74 2.93 9.49
N HIS A 247 -0.15 3.57 8.74
CA HIS A 247 -0.03 3.80 7.29
C HIS A 247 0.59 5.17 6.93
N GLY A 248 1.09 5.91 7.92
CA GLY A 248 1.66 7.25 7.73
C GLY A 248 0.67 8.28 7.18
N LYS A 249 -0.64 8.08 7.42
CA LYS A 249 -1.69 8.99 6.98
C LYS A 249 -2.09 9.94 8.09
N SER A 250 -2.38 11.19 7.69
CA SER A 250 -2.88 12.19 8.63
C SER A 250 -4.19 11.73 9.28
N THR A 251 -4.25 11.90 10.60
CA THR A 251 -5.46 11.72 11.41
C THR A 251 -6.30 12.99 11.50
N PHE A 252 -5.78 14.10 10.97
CA PHE A 252 -6.44 15.39 10.95
C PHE A 252 -7.58 15.40 9.92
N PHE A 253 -8.60 16.21 10.19
CA PHE A 253 -9.86 16.31 9.44
C PHE A 253 -10.72 15.03 9.37
N LEU A 254 -11.93 15.19 8.85
CA LEU A 254 -12.88 14.10 8.56
C LEU A 254 -12.36 13.19 7.43
N GLY A 255 -13.10 12.11 7.15
CA GLY A 255 -12.82 11.23 6.00
C GLY A 255 -11.72 10.17 6.18
N ARG A 256 -11.36 9.82 7.42
CA ARG A 256 -10.34 8.79 7.73
C ARG A 256 -10.59 7.45 7.04
N ARG A 257 -11.85 6.98 7.00
CA ARG A 257 -12.23 5.74 6.29
C ARG A 257 -11.95 5.82 4.79
N SER A 258 -12.38 6.88 4.13
CA SER A 258 -12.14 7.08 2.68
C SER A 258 -10.65 7.17 2.37
N ARG A 259 -9.87 7.85 3.22
CA ARG A 259 -8.41 7.96 3.09
C ARG A 259 -7.73 6.59 3.22
N LEU A 260 -8.13 5.79 4.20
CA LEU A 260 -7.66 4.42 4.38
C LEU A 260 -8.05 3.53 3.21
N TRP A 261 -9.31 3.58 2.76
CA TRP A 261 -9.78 2.80 1.63
C TRP A 261 -9.00 3.11 0.35
N ARG A 262 -8.79 4.40 0.03
CA ARG A 262 -7.95 4.84 -1.09
C ARG A 262 -6.50 4.37 -0.95
N HIS A 263 -5.96 4.39 0.27
CA HIS A 263 -4.61 3.91 0.51
C HIS A 263 -4.49 2.39 0.36
N GLY A 264 -5.43 1.61 0.89
CA GLY A 264 -5.47 0.17 0.70
C GLY A 264 -5.59 -0.18 -0.78
N GLY A 265 -6.45 0.50 -1.51
CA GLY A 265 -6.58 0.34 -2.95
C GLY A 265 -5.29 0.65 -3.72
N PHE A 266 -4.58 1.72 -3.35
CA PHE A 266 -3.23 1.99 -3.88
C PHE A 266 -2.27 0.83 -3.65
N VAL A 267 -2.18 0.35 -2.41
CA VAL A 267 -1.26 -0.76 -2.07
C VAL A 267 -1.65 -2.03 -2.81
N HIS A 268 -2.95 -2.31 -2.96
CA HIS A 268 -3.45 -3.46 -3.70
C HIS A 268 -3.10 -3.41 -5.19
N GLU A 269 -3.32 -2.28 -5.87
CA GLU A 269 -2.93 -2.15 -7.29
C GLU A 269 -1.41 -2.26 -7.48
N MET A 270 -0.63 -1.73 -6.54
CA MET A 270 0.82 -1.92 -6.49
C MET A 270 1.21 -3.40 -6.30
N ASP A 271 0.54 -4.13 -5.41
CA ASP A 271 0.77 -5.57 -5.20
C ASP A 271 0.49 -6.36 -6.49
N LEU A 272 -0.60 -6.04 -7.18
CA LEU A 272 -0.94 -6.67 -8.46
C LEU A 272 0.13 -6.37 -9.53
N ALA A 273 0.62 -5.13 -9.60
CA ALA A 273 1.70 -4.77 -10.54
C ALA A 273 3.01 -5.49 -10.22
N MET A 274 3.38 -5.58 -8.94
CA MET A 274 4.55 -6.33 -8.50
C MET A 274 4.45 -7.82 -8.84
N ALA A 275 3.25 -8.41 -8.67
CA ALA A 275 3.00 -9.81 -9.04
C ALA A 275 3.12 -10.04 -10.56
N ARG A 276 2.65 -9.08 -11.38
CA ARG A 276 2.77 -9.15 -12.85
C ARG A 276 4.21 -9.03 -13.35
N GLU A 277 4.98 -8.13 -12.77
CA GLU A 277 6.36 -7.84 -13.20
C GLU A 277 7.40 -8.82 -12.64
N GLY A 278 7.04 -9.55 -11.57
CA GLY A 278 7.95 -10.45 -10.86
C GLY A 278 8.74 -9.73 -9.76
N ILE A 279 8.67 -10.28 -8.54
CA ILE A 279 9.33 -9.70 -7.35
C ILE A 279 10.85 -9.98 -7.41
N ASP A 280 11.26 -11.13 -7.95
CA ASP A 280 12.65 -11.56 -7.99
C ASP A 280 13.54 -10.65 -8.87
N GLN A 281 12.94 -10.00 -9.86
CA GLN A 281 13.60 -9.08 -10.79
C GLN A 281 13.81 -7.67 -10.23
N MET A 282 13.26 -7.38 -9.05
CA MET A 282 13.39 -6.06 -8.43
C MET A 282 14.80 -5.81 -7.90
N ASP A 283 15.19 -4.54 -7.92
CA ASP A 283 16.37 -4.09 -7.21
C ASP A 283 16.13 -4.04 -5.68
N VAL A 284 17.20 -4.14 -4.90
CA VAL A 284 17.16 -4.07 -3.43
C VAL A 284 16.54 -2.75 -2.96
N ALA A 285 16.80 -1.63 -3.63
CA ALA A 285 16.19 -0.36 -3.25
C ALA A 285 14.67 -0.37 -3.41
N GLU A 286 14.16 -0.96 -4.50
CA GLU A 286 12.73 -1.09 -4.79
C GLU A 286 12.06 -2.03 -3.78
N LEU A 287 12.71 -3.14 -3.43
CA LEU A 287 12.24 -4.08 -2.40
C LEU A 287 12.16 -3.41 -1.03
N ARG A 288 13.19 -2.65 -0.65
CA ARG A 288 13.20 -1.88 0.62
C ARG A 288 12.05 -0.89 0.69
N TRP A 289 11.82 -0.13 -0.38
CA TRP A 289 10.72 0.81 -0.44
C TRP A 289 9.36 0.09 -0.34
N ALA A 290 9.19 -1.02 -1.05
CA ALA A 290 7.98 -1.84 -1.00
C ALA A 290 7.68 -2.37 0.41
N CYS A 291 8.72 -2.77 1.16
CA CYS A 291 8.61 -3.18 2.56
C CYS A 291 8.20 -2.01 3.47
N PHE A 292 8.85 -0.85 3.35
CA PHE A 292 8.49 0.35 4.13
C PHE A 292 7.05 0.81 3.89
N LEU A 293 6.55 0.71 2.65
CA LEU A 293 5.17 1.03 2.30
C LEU A 293 4.19 0.16 3.10
N ARG A 294 4.51 -1.14 3.24
CA ARG A 294 3.68 -2.18 3.87
C ARG A 294 3.94 -2.35 5.37
N GLY A 295 4.85 -1.55 5.94
CA GLY A 295 5.09 -1.53 7.38
C GLY A 295 6.15 -2.52 7.88
N LEU A 296 7.01 -3.03 7.01
CA LEU A 296 8.22 -3.74 7.44
C LEU A 296 9.40 -2.77 7.42
N ASN A 297 10.22 -2.78 8.48
CA ASN A 297 11.56 -2.20 8.46
C ASN A 297 12.49 -3.15 7.69
N PRO A 298 13.01 -2.76 6.51
CA PRO A 298 13.86 -3.63 5.70
C PRO A 298 15.34 -3.54 6.07
N MET A 299 15.71 -2.66 7.01
CA MET A 299 17.11 -2.47 7.40
C MET A 299 17.67 -3.74 8.03
N GLY A 300 18.84 -4.18 7.57
CA GLY A 300 19.51 -5.40 8.04
C GLY A 300 18.98 -6.71 7.43
N LEU A 301 17.94 -6.67 6.59
CA LEU A 301 17.41 -7.87 5.93
C LEU A 301 18.13 -8.15 4.60
N SER A 302 18.32 -9.43 4.28
CA SER A 302 18.87 -9.85 2.99
C SER A 302 17.85 -9.68 1.86
N LYS A 303 18.31 -9.64 0.59
CA LYS A 303 17.40 -9.59 -0.57
C LYS A 303 16.40 -10.76 -0.55
N LYS A 304 16.86 -11.96 -0.15
CA LYS A 304 16.02 -13.16 -0.05
C LYS A 304 14.91 -12.99 0.98
N ASP A 305 15.21 -12.43 2.15
CA ASP A 305 14.22 -12.24 3.21
C ASP A 305 13.18 -11.18 2.83
N LEU A 306 13.62 -10.11 2.16
CA LEU A 306 12.71 -9.08 1.62
C LEU A 306 11.73 -9.68 0.61
N ILE A 307 12.24 -10.50 -0.32
CA ILE A 307 11.41 -11.18 -1.32
C ILE A 307 10.43 -12.13 -0.64
N ALA A 308 10.89 -12.99 0.28
CA ALA A 308 10.04 -13.96 0.97
C ALA A 308 8.89 -13.27 1.72
N TRP A 309 9.19 -12.19 2.46
CA TRP A 309 8.17 -11.43 3.18
C TRP A 309 7.16 -10.77 2.23
N LEU A 310 7.63 -10.18 1.13
CA LEU A 310 6.75 -9.55 0.12
C LEU A 310 5.90 -10.59 -0.62
N GLN A 311 6.41 -11.79 -0.86
CA GLN A 311 5.65 -12.89 -1.46
C GLN A 311 4.48 -13.28 -0.55
N ASP A 312 4.69 -13.41 0.76
CA ASP A 312 3.61 -13.71 1.70
C ASP A 312 2.58 -12.58 1.78
N TRP A 313 3.02 -11.33 1.78
CA TRP A 313 2.12 -10.17 1.67
C TRP A 313 1.27 -10.24 0.39
N ILE A 314 1.90 -10.49 -0.76
CA ILE A 314 1.23 -10.50 -2.07
C ILE A 314 0.27 -11.68 -2.21
N LYS A 315 0.57 -12.85 -1.63
CA LYS A 315 -0.38 -13.98 -1.56
C LYS A 315 -1.68 -13.57 -0.86
N ILE A 316 -1.57 -12.81 0.24
CA ILE A 316 -2.74 -12.28 0.97
C ILE A 316 -3.43 -11.22 0.10
N SER A 317 -2.70 -10.22 -0.36
CA SER A 317 -3.26 -9.10 -1.13
C SER A 317 -3.97 -9.54 -2.41
N SER A 318 -3.44 -10.54 -3.12
CA SER A 318 -4.06 -11.10 -4.33
C SER A 318 -5.40 -11.79 -4.06
N SER A 319 -5.66 -12.17 -2.81
CA SER A 319 -6.91 -12.81 -2.38
C SER A 319 -7.93 -11.80 -1.83
N ILE A 320 -7.60 -10.50 -1.84
CA ILE A 320 -8.43 -9.41 -1.32
C ILE A 320 -9.24 -8.78 -2.45
N ASP A 321 -10.45 -8.33 -2.07
CA ASP A 321 -11.41 -7.63 -2.90
C ASP A 321 -11.78 -6.28 -2.26
N SER A 322 -12.65 -5.51 -2.91
CA SER A 322 -13.06 -4.19 -2.42
C SER A 322 -13.74 -4.20 -1.05
N GLN A 323 -14.34 -5.33 -0.65
CA GLN A 323 -15.06 -5.47 0.62
C GLN A 323 -14.13 -5.87 1.78
N SER A 324 -13.08 -6.63 1.47
CA SER A 324 -12.07 -7.12 2.42
C SER A 324 -10.85 -6.20 2.55
N MET A 325 -10.89 -4.99 1.99
CA MET A 325 -9.80 -4.00 2.07
C MET A 325 -9.34 -3.71 3.49
N SER A 326 -10.22 -3.88 4.49
CA SER A 326 -9.85 -3.78 5.89
C SER A 326 -8.74 -4.77 6.26
N LEU A 327 -8.76 -6.00 5.74
CA LEU A 327 -7.73 -7.01 6.01
C LEU A 327 -6.35 -6.50 5.56
N LEU A 328 -6.23 -5.99 4.32
CA LEU A 328 -4.97 -5.46 3.80
C LEU A 328 -4.42 -4.32 4.68
N LEU A 329 -5.31 -3.48 5.19
CA LEU A 329 -4.93 -2.39 6.09
C LEU A 329 -4.43 -2.88 7.46
N HIS A 330 -4.84 -4.07 7.92
CA HIS A 330 -4.36 -4.66 9.18
C HIS A 330 -3.19 -5.63 8.99
N CYS A 331 -2.85 -6.03 7.76
CA CYS A 331 -1.69 -6.88 7.45
C CYS A 331 -0.35 -6.41 8.05
N PRO A 332 -0.04 -5.10 8.19
CA PRO A 332 1.19 -4.69 8.87
C PRO A 332 1.27 -5.22 10.31
N ILE A 333 0.14 -5.34 11.01
CA ILE A 333 0.09 -5.93 12.34
C ILE A 333 0.22 -7.46 12.25
N LEU A 334 -0.50 -8.09 11.33
CA LEU A 334 -0.53 -9.54 11.22
C LEU A 334 0.80 -10.15 10.79
N LEU A 335 1.56 -9.47 9.92
CA LEU A 335 2.82 -9.97 9.35
C LEU A 335 4.07 -9.29 9.89
N ALA A 336 3.98 -8.05 10.37
CA ALA A 336 5.14 -7.24 10.71
C ALA A 336 5.27 -6.90 12.20
N TYR A 337 4.28 -7.23 13.04
CA TYR A 337 4.27 -6.84 14.46
C TYR A 337 5.44 -7.42 15.26
N ASN A 338 5.68 -8.73 15.14
CA ASN A 338 6.78 -9.43 15.82
C ASN A 338 8.06 -9.54 14.97
N GLN A 339 8.21 -8.74 13.91
CA GLN A 339 9.42 -8.80 13.10
C GLN A 339 10.59 -8.17 13.87
N PRO A 340 11.74 -8.86 14.03
CA PRO A 340 12.86 -8.34 14.81
C PRO A 340 13.33 -6.96 14.32
N SER A 341 13.36 -6.76 13.00
CA SER A 341 13.73 -5.46 12.41
C SER A 341 12.80 -4.31 12.81
N ASN A 342 11.51 -4.59 13.05
CA ASN A 342 10.56 -3.59 13.55
C ASN A 342 10.72 -3.36 15.06
N TRP A 343 11.01 -4.41 15.85
CA TRP A 343 11.21 -4.30 17.30
C TRP A 343 12.39 -3.41 17.67
N ILE A 344 13.49 -3.50 16.91
CA ILE A 344 14.69 -2.64 17.06
C ILE A 344 14.36 -1.14 16.88
N LEU A 345 13.22 -0.79 16.28
CA LEU A 345 12.81 0.62 16.18
C LEU A 345 12.12 1.14 17.44
N ILE A 346 11.55 0.27 18.27
CA ILE A 346 10.79 0.64 19.46
C ILE A 346 11.67 0.59 20.71
N HIS A 347 12.52 -0.42 20.80
CA HIS A 347 13.49 -0.65 21.88
C HIS A 347 14.85 -0.12 21.47
#